data_AF-Q99MC1-F1
#
_entry.id   AF-Q99MC1-F1
#
_cell.length_a   1.000
_cell.length_b   1.000
_cell.length_c   1.000
_cell.angle_alpha   90.00
_cell.angle_beta   90.00
_cell.angle_gamma   90.00
#
_symmetry.space_group_name_H-M   'P 1'
#
loop_
_entity.id
_entity.type
_entity.pdbx_description
1 polymer ?
#
loop_
_entity_poly.entity_id
_entity_poly.type
_entity_poly.pdbx_seq_one_letter_code
_entity_poly.pdbx_strand_id
1 'polypeptide(L)'
;LRSSRESAFVYAISSAGVVFAITRACSQGELKSCSCDPKKKGSGKDSKGTFDWGGCSDNIDYGIKFARAFVDAKERKGKNAR
;
A
#
# COMPACT_ATOMS: atom_id res chain seq x y z
N LEU A 1 2.04 -22.47 -6.66
CA LEU A 1 2.88 -21.72 -7.62
C LEU A 1 4.10 -22.56 -7.95
N ARG A 2 4.50 -22.66 -9.22
CA ARG A 2 5.79 -23.26 -9.57
C ARG A 2 6.86 -22.25 -9.15
N SER A 3 7.80 -22.66 -8.28
CA SER A 3 8.84 -21.77 -7.79
C SER A 3 9.84 -21.47 -8.92
N SER A 4 9.70 -20.30 -9.55
CA SER A 4 10.58 -19.81 -10.61
C SER A 4 10.89 -18.32 -10.39
N ARG A 5 12.00 -17.83 -10.97
CA ARG A 5 12.41 -16.42 -10.83
C ARG A 5 11.39 -15.48 -11.46
N GLU A 6 10.82 -15.88 -12.58
CA GLU A 6 9.78 -15.17 -13.32
C GLU A 6 8.50 -15.10 -12.49
N SER A 7 8.12 -16.20 -11.83
CA SER A 7 6.94 -16.23 -10.95
C SER A 7 7.11 -15.30 -9.73
N ALA A 8 8.32 -15.25 -9.15
CA ALA A 8 8.62 -14.34 -8.06
C ALA A 8 8.56 -12.86 -8.50
N PHE A 9 9.08 -12.54 -9.69
CA PHE A 9 9.00 -11.20 -10.25
C PHE A 9 7.55 -10.78 -10.53
N VAL A 10 6.76 -11.65 -11.17
CA VAL A 10 5.33 -11.40 -11.45
C VAL A 10 4.57 -11.18 -10.14
N TYR A 11 4.83 -12.00 -9.12
CA TYR A 11 4.22 -11.81 -7.80
C TYR A 11 4.54 -10.44 -7.19
N ALA A 12 5.81 -10.03 -7.24
CA ALA A 12 6.27 -8.77 -6.69
C ALA A 12 5.66 -7.56 -7.43
N ILE A 13 5.70 -7.56 -8.76
CA ILE A 13 5.16 -6.44 -9.56
C ILE A 13 3.64 -6.35 -9.45
N SER A 14 2.93 -7.47 -9.44
CA SER A 14 1.48 -7.49 -9.23
C SER A 14 1.11 -6.96 -7.84
N SER A 15 1.84 -7.39 -6.80
CA SER A 15 1.61 -6.91 -5.43
C SER A 15 1.87 -5.40 -5.30
N ALA A 16 2.96 -4.91 -5.89
CA ALA A 16 3.28 -3.48 -5.93
C ALA A 16 2.22 -2.67 -6.70
N GLY A 17 1.69 -3.21 -7.80
CA GLY A 17 0.60 -2.61 -8.56
C GLY A 17 -0.68 -2.45 -7.74
N VAL A 18 -1.04 -3.45 -6.93
CA VAL A 18 -2.19 -3.37 -6.01
C VAL A 18 -1.97 -2.28 -4.96
N VAL A 19 -0.78 -2.21 -4.34
CA VAL A 19 -0.46 -1.14 -3.38
C VAL A 19 -0.64 0.22 -4.04
N PHE A 20 -0.02 0.44 -5.20
CA PHE A 20 -0.07 1.73 -5.90
C PHE A 20 -1.50 2.16 -6.26
N ALA A 21 -2.30 1.25 -6.83
CA ALA A 21 -3.67 1.55 -7.22
C ALA A 21 -4.54 1.93 -6.01
N ILE A 22 -4.42 1.17 -4.90
CA ILE A 22 -5.20 1.44 -3.69
C ILE A 22 -4.79 2.75 -3.04
N THR A 23 -3.49 2.99 -2.87
CA THR A 23 -3.01 4.22 -2.23
C THR A 23 -3.44 5.46 -3.01
N ARG A 24 -3.39 5.39 -4.34
CA ARG A 24 -3.82 6.47 -5.23
C ARG A 24 -5.33 6.70 -5.17
N ALA A 25 -6.14 5.64 -5.21
CA ALA A 25 -7.59 5.77 -5.07
C ALA A 25 -7.98 6.36 -3.70
N CYS A 26 -7.24 6.02 -2.64
CA CYS A 26 -7.41 6.62 -1.31
C CYS A 26 -7.06 8.11 -1.30
N SER A 27 -5.97 8.53 -1.95
CA SER A 27 -5.58 9.94 -1.98
C SER A 27 -6.46 10.80 -2.88
N GLN A 28 -7.09 10.19 -3.90
CA GLN A 28 -8.10 10.83 -4.75
C GLN A 28 -9.50 10.86 -4.10
N GLY A 29 -9.70 10.19 -2.96
CA GLY A 29 -10.98 10.13 -2.27
C GLY A 29 -12.03 9.24 -2.94
N GLU A 30 -11.63 8.37 -3.86
CA GLU A 30 -12.52 7.41 -4.54
C GLU A 30 -12.98 6.29 -3.61
N LEU A 31 -12.19 5.98 -2.58
CA LEU A 31 -12.46 4.93 -1.61
C LEU A 31 -12.80 5.52 -0.24
N LYS A 32 -13.99 5.17 0.28
CA LYS A 32 -14.45 5.59 1.62
C LYS A 32 -13.78 4.87 2.78
N SER A 33 -13.15 3.72 2.52
CA SER A 33 -12.55 2.86 3.54
C SER A 33 -11.15 3.29 3.98
N CYS A 34 -10.59 4.32 3.35
CA CYS A 34 -9.24 4.81 3.60
C CYS A 34 -9.16 6.33 3.46
N SER A 35 -8.03 6.90 3.87
CA SER A 35 -7.76 8.33 3.85
C SER A 35 -6.30 8.62 3.48
N CYS A 36 -5.99 9.89 3.24
CA CYS A 36 -4.63 10.40 3.16
C CYS A 36 -3.76 9.94 4.34
N ASP A 37 -2.43 9.89 4.14
CA ASP A 37 -1.45 9.58 5.18
C ASP A 37 -1.54 10.61 6.33
N PRO A 38 -1.98 10.21 7.53
CA PRO A 38 -2.13 11.13 8.65
C PRO A 38 -0.79 11.65 9.17
N LYS A 39 0.32 10.98 8.85
CA LYS A 39 1.67 11.37 9.29
C LYS A 39 2.25 12.52 8.47
N LYS A 40 1.69 12.78 7.29
CA LYS A 40 2.14 13.84 6.37
C LYS A 40 1.07 14.91 6.24
N LYS A 41 0.69 15.48 7.38
CA LYS A 41 -0.26 16.58 7.49
C LYS A 41 0.24 17.60 8.50
N GLY A 42 0.07 18.88 8.19
CA GLY A 42 0.44 19.99 9.08
C GLY A 42 1.95 20.21 9.15
N SER A 43 2.42 20.90 10.19
CA SER A 43 3.80 21.36 10.29
C SER A 43 4.74 20.23 10.74
N GLY A 44 5.82 20.03 9.99
CA GLY A 44 6.97 19.19 10.33
C GLY A 44 8.23 20.03 10.60
N LYS A 45 9.27 19.38 11.13
CA LYS A 45 10.57 20.00 11.35
C LYS A 45 11.68 19.07 10.90
N ASP A 46 12.63 19.59 10.13
CA ASP A 46 13.84 18.89 9.73
C ASP A 46 15.10 19.71 10.09
N SER A 47 16.26 19.27 9.62
CA SER A 47 17.54 19.97 9.82
C SER A 47 17.65 21.32 9.12
N LYS A 48 16.72 21.66 8.22
CA LYS A 48 16.65 22.94 7.50
C LYS A 48 15.63 23.90 8.08
N GLY A 49 14.72 23.44 8.95
CA GLY A 49 13.78 24.27 9.69
C GLY A 49 12.39 23.66 9.79
N THR A 50 11.39 24.52 10.01
CA THR A 50 9.98 24.13 10.00
C THR A 50 9.46 24.17 8.57
N PHE A 51 8.67 23.17 8.19
CA PHE A 51 7.98 23.11 6.90
C PHE A 51 6.55 22.62 7.11
N ASP A 52 5.65 22.87 6.15
CA ASP A 52 4.27 22.39 6.21
C ASP A 52 4.03 21.31 5.17
N TRP A 53 3.48 20.19 5.61
CA TRP A 53 2.90 19.18 4.75
C TRP A 53 1.59 19.70 4.17
N GLY A 54 1.56 19.91 2.85
CA GLY A 54 0.38 20.28 2.09
C GLY A 54 -0.25 19.09 1.35
N GLY A 55 -1.53 19.25 0.99
CA GLY A 55 -2.25 18.30 0.14
C GLY A 55 -2.62 16.99 0.81
N CYS A 56 -2.79 15.95 -0.01
CA CYS A 56 -3.12 14.59 0.41
C CYS A 56 -1.97 13.66 0.01
N SER A 57 -1.22 13.17 0.98
CA SER A 57 -0.17 12.18 0.73
C SER A 57 -0.75 10.76 0.71
N ASP A 58 -0.21 9.91 -0.15
CA ASP A 58 -0.59 8.51 -0.27
C ASP A 58 -0.31 7.73 1.03
N ASN A 59 -1.33 7.03 1.54
CA ASN A 59 -1.20 6.18 2.73
C ASN A 59 -0.64 4.80 2.36
N ILE A 60 0.67 4.74 2.12
CA ILE A 60 1.37 3.53 1.67
C ILE A 60 1.26 2.37 2.67
N ASP A 61 1.27 2.66 3.97
CA ASP A 61 1.14 1.63 5.01
C ASP A 61 -0.21 0.91 4.91
N TYR A 62 -1.30 1.66 4.68
CA TYR A 62 -2.61 1.08 4.41
C TYR A 62 -2.59 0.23 3.13
N GLY A 63 -2.03 0.75 2.04
CA GLY A 63 -1.93 0.04 0.76
C GLY A 63 -1.19 -1.29 0.87
N ILE A 64 -0.06 -1.33 1.59
CA ILE A 64 0.72 -2.55 1.83
C ILE A 64 -0.08 -3.56 2.65
N LYS A 65 -0.76 -3.11 3.72
CA LYS A 65 -1.60 -3.99 4.55
C LYS A 65 -2.74 -4.60 3.74
N PHE A 66 -3.41 -3.78 2.92
CA PHE A 66 -4.47 -4.24 2.03
C PHE A 66 -3.93 -5.22 0.99
N ALA A 67 -2.84 -4.89 0.30
CA ALA A 67 -2.26 -5.74 -0.73
C ALA A 67 -1.83 -7.10 -0.18
N ARG A 68 -1.19 -7.14 1.00
CA ARG A 68 -0.88 -8.41 1.68
C ARG A 68 -2.14 -9.21 2.01
N ALA A 69 -3.17 -8.57 2.55
CA ALA A 69 -4.41 -9.25 2.86
C ALA A 69 -5.11 -9.81 1.61
N PHE A 70 -5.07 -9.07 0.49
CA PHE A 70 -5.75 -9.41 -0.75
C PHE A 70 -4.98 -10.43 -1.61
N VAL A 71 -3.69 -10.18 -1.88
CA VAL A 71 -2.86 -11.03 -2.74
C VAL A 71 -2.54 -12.36 -2.04
N ASP A 72 -2.21 -12.33 -0.74
CA ASP A 72 -1.85 -13.55 0.01
C ASP A 72 -3.09 -14.37 0.42
N ALA A 73 -4.32 -13.85 0.26
CA ALA A 73 -5.56 -14.54 0.68
C ALA A 73 -5.66 -15.96 0.10
N LYS A 74 -5.25 -16.11 -1.16
CA LYS A 74 -5.25 -17.39 -1.87
C LYS A 74 -4.28 -18.39 -1.24
N GLU A 75 -3.10 -17.94 -0.83
CA GLU A 75 -2.11 -18.81 -0.19
C GLU A 75 -2.52 -19.21 1.22
N ARG A 76 -3.14 -18.30 1.98
CA ARG A 76 -3.66 -18.59 3.33
C ARG A 76 -4.79 -19.62 3.29
N LYS A 77 -5.71 -19.53 2.31
CA LYS A 77 -6.78 -20.52 2.14
C LYS A 77 -6.24 -21.92 1.81
N GLY A 78 -5.12 -22.00 1.07
CA GLY A 78 -4.45 -23.28 0.79
C GLY A 78 -3.69 -23.87 1.98
N LYS A 79 -3.12 -23.04 2.86
CA LYS A 79 -2.45 -23.51 4.10
C LYS A 79 -3.43 -23.97 5.17
N ASN A 80 -4.61 -23.35 5.27
CA ASN A 80 -5.65 -23.70 6.25
C ASN A 80 -6.58 -24.84 5.77
N ALA A 81 -6.42 -25.32 4.53
CA ALA A 81 -7.17 -26.44 3.96
C ALA A 81 -6.36 -27.75 3.96
N ARG A 82 -5.23 -27.79 4.67
CA ARG A 82 -4.40 -28.98 4.88
C ARG A 82 -4.40 -29.37 6.35
#